data_AF-A0A7S0FVG8-F1
#
_entry.id   AF-A0A7S0FVG8-F1
#
_cell.length_a   1.000
_cell.length_b   1.000
_cell.length_c   1.000
_cell.angle_alpha   90.00
_cell.angle_beta   90.00
_cell.angle_gamma   90.00
#
_symmetry.space_group_name_H-M   'P 1'
#
loop_
_entity.id
_entity.type
_entity.pdbx_description
1 polymer ?
#
loop_
_entity_poly.entity_id
_entity_poly.type
_entity_poly.pdbx_seq_one_letter_code
_entity_poly.pdbx_strand_id
1 'polypeptide(L)'
;VSPNFEHVKWARQWKEAFPEASLWGTPGMKEKFPEIPYDYELDGSGALPVEWEGVFDAVFFDCESIPFTDIPFFNEVVFHHRSTRTLICTDTFWSYPAEG
;
A
#
# COMPACT_ATOMS: atom_id res chain seq x y z
N VAL A 1 6.75 2.38 -1.48
CA VAL A 1 5.41 2.32 -0.86
C VAL A 1 5.06 0.85 -0.75
N SER A 2 4.81 0.35 0.45
CA SER A 2 4.20 -0.96 0.65
C SER A 2 2.69 -0.80 0.51
N PRO A 3 2.06 -1.33 -0.56
CA PRO A 3 0.68 -1.00 -0.92
C PRO A 3 -0.37 -1.78 -0.11
N ASN A 4 0.05 -2.85 0.58
CA ASN A 4 -0.81 -3.71 1.41
C ASN A 4 0.07 -4.60 2.31
N PHE A 5 -0.54 -5.38 3.20
CA PHE A 5 0.13 -6.24 4.18
C PHE A 5 0.97 -7.38 3.61
N GLU A 6 0.81 -7.75 2.34
CA GLU A 6 1.51 -8.89 1.73
C GLU A 6 2.76 -8.46 0.94
N HIS A 7 2.73 -7.28 0.31
CA HIS A 7 3.83 -6.75 -0.52
C HIS A 7 4.88 -5.97 0.29
N VAL A 8 5.32 -6.53 1.42
CA VAL A 8 6.25 -5.88 2.38
C VAL A 8 7.62 -6.56 2.53
N LYS A 9 7.78 -7.77 1.95
CA LYS A 9 8.90 -8.70 2.20
C LYS A 9 10.30 -8.08 2.18
N TRP A 10 10.52 -7.12 1.29
CA TRP A 10 11.82 -6.48 1.08
C TRP A 10 11.86 -5.01 1.53
N ALA A 11 10.78 -4.49 2.11
CA ALA A 11 10.65 -3.06 2.41
C ALA A 11 11.78 -2.55 3.31
N ARG A 12 12.18 -3.33 4.31
CA ARG A 12 13.32 -3.01 5.19
C ARG A 12 14.63 -2.93 4.40
N GLN A 13 14.93 -3.94 3.60
CA GLN A 13 16.16 -4.02 2.79
C GLN A 13 16.22 -2.88 1.78
N TRP A 14 15.08 -2.49 1.20
CA TRP A 14 15.00 -1.31 0.33
C TRP A 14 15.32 -0.02 1.08
N LYS A 15 14.80 0.17 2.29
CA LYS A 15 15.13 1.35 3.10
C LYS A 15 16.59 1.36 3.54
N GLU A 16 17.18 0.20 3.85
CA GLU A 16 18.60 0.07 4.16
C GLU A 16 19.49 0.40 2.94
N ALA A 17 19.10 -0.02 1.74
CA ALA A 17 19.84 0.24 0.51
C ALA A 17 19.70 1.68 0.00
N PHE A 18 18.56 2.33 0.25
CA PHE A 18 18.22 3.68 -0.20
C PHE A 18 17.74 4.53 0.98
N PRO A 19 18.63 4.90 1.92
CA PRO A 19 18.24 5.57 3.16
C PRO A 19 17.54 6.91 2.94
N GLU A 20 17.92 7.64 1.88
CA GLU A 20 17.34 8.93 1.50
C GLU A 20 15.93 8.81 0.90
N ALA A 21 15.52 7.61 0.48
CA ALA A 21 14.17 7.40 -0.05
C ALA A 21 13.16 7.26 1.11
N SER A 22 12.01 7.92 0.97
CA SER A 22 10.91 7.77 1.92
C SER A 22 10.23 6.42 1.75
N LEU A 23 10.19 5.62 2.82
CA LEU A 23 9.44 4.37 2.91
C LEU A 23 8.06 4.65 3.51
N TRP A 24 7.04 4.53 2.66
CA TRP A 24 5.63 4.69 3.02
C TRP A 24 4.94 3.35 3.20
N GLY A 25 4.10 3.24 4.24
CA GLY A 25 3.14 2.15 4.43
C GLY A 25 1.69 2.62 4.23
N THR A 26 0.80 1.68 3.94
CA THR A 26 -0.66 1.87 4.02
C THR A 26 -1.16 1.77 5.47
N PRO A 27 -2.44 2.09 5.76
CA PRO A 27 -2.95 2.21 7.14
C PRO A 27 -2.60 1.01 8.03
N GLY A 28 -2.11 1.20 9.25
CA GLY A 28 -1.78 0.09 10.17
C GLY A 28 -0.50 -0.70 9.84
N MET A 29 0.29 -0.27 8.85
CA MET A 29 1.58 -0.89 8.53
C MET A 29 2.59 -0.85 9.66
N LYS A 30 2.74 0.32 10.30
CA LYS A 30 3.67 0.53 11.41
C LYS A 30 3.32 -0.32 12.61
N GLU A 31 2.03 -0.53 12.85
CA GLU A 31 1.54 -1.40 13.92
C GLU A 31 1.79 -2.88 13.59
N LYS A 32 1.43 -3.33 12.39
CA LYS A 32 1.55 -4.74 12.00
C LYS A 32 3.00 -5.19 11.80
N PHE A 33 3.87 -4.29 11.33
CA PHE A 33 5.28 -4.60 11.01
C PHE A 33 6.25 -3.59 11.67
N PRO A 34 6.36 -3.59 13.00
CA PRO A 34 7.17 -2.60 13.74
C PRO A 34 8.67 -2.69 13.45
N GLU A 35 9.15 -3.82 12.93
CA GLU A 35 10.55 -4.05 12.55
C GLU A 35 10.92 -3.45 11.19
N ILE A 36 9.94 -2.98 10.41
CA ILE A 36 10.15 -2.29 9.14
C ILE A 36 10.17 -0.78 9.41
N PRO A 37 11.26 -0.06 9.06
CA PRO A 37 11.42 1.35 9.38
C PRO A 37 10.62 2.24 8.40
N TYR A 38 9.29 2.14 8.43
CA TYR A 38 8.41 3.04 7.67
C TYR A 38 8.57 4.48 8.19
N ASP A 39 8.93 5.40 7.29
CA ASP A 39 9.02 6.82 7.62
C ASP A 39 7.62 7.39 7.85
N TYR A 40 6.68 7.01 6.97
CA TYR A 40 5.32 7.55 6.95
C TYR A 40 4.27 6.46 6.72
N GLU A 41 3.02 6.79 7.05
CA GLU A 41 1.87 5.92 6.85
C GLU A 41 0.71 6.75 6.27
N LEU A 42 0.00 6.20 5.29
CA LEU A 42 -1.24 6.78 4.80
C LEU A 42 -2.37 6.54 5.80
N ASP A 43 -3.29 7.49 5.95
CA ASP A 43 -4.36 7.42 6.95
C ASP A 43 -5.64 6.70 6.48
N GLY A 44 -5.67 6.30 5.20
CA GLY A 44 -6.79 5.58 4.61
C GLY A 44 -7.97 6.47 4.18
N SER A 45 -7.90 7.78 4.42
CA SER A 45 -8.95 8.72 4.02
C SER A 45 -8.95 9.04 2.51
N GLY A 46 -7.91 8.62 1.79
CA GLY A 46 -7.62 9.03 0.42
C GLY A 46 -6.81 10.33 0.32
N ALA A 47 -6.55 11.00 1.45
CA ALA A 47 -5.59 12.10 1.49
C ALA A 47 -4.19 11.59 1.16
N LEU A 48 -3.47 12.37 0.34
CA LEU A 48 -2.11 12.07 -0.08
C LEU A 48 -1.18 13.18 0.41
N PRO A 49 0.12 12.87 0.61
CA PRO A 49 1.10 13.89 0.90
C PRO A 49 1.17 14.92 -0.23
N VAL A 50 1.50 16.17 0.11
CA VAL A 50 1.47 17.32 -0.80
C VAL A 50 2.31 17.09 -2.07
N GLU A 51 3.39 16.32 -1.96
CA GLU A 51 4.27 15.97 -3.06
C GLU A 51 3.61 15.07 -4.11
N TRP A 52 2.52 14.38 -3.76
CA TRP A 52 1.78 13.46 -4.63
C TRP A 52 0.46 14.05 -5.12
N GLU A 53 0.00 15.15 -4.51
CA GLU A 53 -1.24 15.82 -4.88
C GLU A 53 -1.25 16.21 -6.37
N GLY A 54 -2.37 15.92 -7.03
CA GLY A 54 -2.54 16.19 -8.47
C GLY A 54 -1.75 15.26 -9.40
N VAL A 55 -0.86 14.41 -8.87
CA VAL A 55 -0.14 13.36 -9.62
C VAL A 55 -0.87 12.02 -9.48
N PHE A 56 -1.25 11.68 -8.25
CA PHE A 56 -1.99 10.47 -7.94
C PHE A 56 -3.36 10.79 -7.35
N ASP A 57 -4.32 9.92 -7.65
CA ASP A 57 -5.47 9.68 -6.78
C ASP A 57 -5.21 8.36 -6.04
N ALA A 58 -5.75 8.21 -4.82
CA ALA A 58 -5.66 6.96 -4.07
C ALA A 58 -6.99 6.60 -3.43
N VAL A 59 -7.23 5.30 -3.29
CA VAL A 59 -8.38 4.77 -2.57
C VAL A 59 -7.91 3.62 -1.69
N PHE A 60 -8.35 3.65 -0.43
CA PHE A 60 -8.16 2.55 0.49
C PHE A 60 -9.32 1.57 0.34
N PHE A 61 -9.02 0.30 0.10
CA PHE A 61 -10.00 -0.77 0.01
C PHE A 61 -10.29 -1.31 1.43
N ASP A 62 -11.13 -0.59 2.17
CA ASP A 62 -11.53 -0.89 3.56
C ASP A 62 -12.71 -1.88 3.67
N CYS A 63 -13.02 -2.59 2.59
CA CYS A 63 -14.22 -3.41 2.49
C CYS A 63 -13.99 -4.90 2.82
N GLU A 64 -12.77 -5.26 3.18
CA GLU A 64 -12.37 -6.63 3.50
C GLU A 64 -11.92 -6.73 4.97
N SER A 65 -12.32 -7.81 5.64
CA SER A 65 -11.83 -8.12 6.98
C SER A 65 -11.85 -9.63 7.24
N ILE A 66 -10.96 -10.07 8.13
CA ILE A 66 -10.86 -11.47 8.55
C ILE A 66 -12.07 -11.78 9.46
N PRO A 67 -12.88 -12.82 9.14
CA PRO A 67 -13.96 -13.23 10.02
C PRO A 67 -13.48 -13.44 11.46
N PHE A 68 -14.29 -13.00 12.43
CA PHE A 68 -14.04 -13.11 13.89
C PHE A 68 -13.01 -12.14 14.48
N THR A 69 -12.17 -11.47 13.69
CA THR A 69 -11.20 -10.47 14.20
C THR A 69 -11.50 -9.05 13.73
N ASP A 70 -12.22 -8.91 12.61
CA ASP A 70 -12.52 -7.64 11.95
C ASP A 70 -11.26 -6.83 11.57
N ILE A 71 -10.11 -7.52 11.50
CA ILE A 71 -8.84 -6.97 11.06
C ILE A 71 -8.78 -7.07 9.53
N PRO A 72 -8.30 -6.05 8.82
CA PRO A 72 -8.05 -6.13 7.38
C PRO A 72 -7.09 -7.29 7.04
N PHE A 73 -7.46 -8.11 6.06
CA PHE A 73 -6.65 -9.19 5.52
C PHE A 73 -5.51 -8.62 4.66
N PHE A 74 -5.82 -7.88 3.60
CA PHE A 74 -4.86 -7.23 2.70
C PHE A 74 -4.52 -5.81 3.13
N ASN A 75 -5.50 -4.97 3.50
CA ASN A 75 -5.30 -3.54 3.75
C ASN A 75 -4.67 -2.80 2.55
N GLU A 76 -5.27 -2.93 1.38
CA GLU A 76 -4.69 -2.39 0.15
C GLU A 76 -5.11 -0.95 -0.14
N VAL A 77 -4.12 -0.12 -0.51
CA VAL A 77 -4.36 1.18 -1.16
C VAL A 77 -4.00 1.06 -2.63
N VAL A 78 -4.96 1.39 -3.50
CA VAL A 78 -4.79 1.43 -4.95
C VAL A 78 -4.52 2.86 -5.40
N PHE A 79 -3.58 3.03 -6.33
CA PHE A 79 -3.18 4.33 -6.85
C PHE A 79 -3.57 4.48 -8.32
N HIS A 80 -4.05 5.65 -8.69
CA HIS A 80 -4.29 6.04 -10.08
C HIS A 80 -3.34 7.18 -10.46
N HIS A 81 -2.41 6.90 -11.37
CA HIS A 81 -1.52 7.92 -11.91
C HIS A 81 -2.23 8.71 -13.00
N ARG A 82 -2.52 9.98 -12.71
CA ARG A 82 -3.47 10.80 -13.48
C ARG A 82 -2.98 11.08 -14.90
N SER A 83 -1.69 11.39 -15.05
CA SER A 83 -1.13 11.82 -16.34
C SER A 83 -1.10 10.69 -17.38
N THR A 84 -0.79 9.46 -16.96
CA THR A 84 -0.72 8.29 -17.85
C THR A 84 -1.99 7.45 -17.84
N ARG A 85 -2.96 7.77 -16.96
CA ARG A 85 -4.18 6.97 -16.74
C ARG A 85 -3.85 5.52 -16.37
N THR A 86 -2.82 5.34 -15.55
CA THR A 86 -2.35 4.01 -15.12
C THR A 86 -2.92 3.69 -13.75
N LEU A 87 -3.59 2.55 -13.64
CA LEU A 87 -3.97 1.97 -12.34
C LEU A 87 -2.81 1.13 -11.82
N ILE A 88 -2.40 1.38 -10.58
CA ILE A 88 -1.40 0.61 -9.85
C ILE A 88 -2.14 -0.10 -8.72
N CYS A 89 -2.29 -1.41 -8.87
CA CYS A 89 -2.88 -2.30 -7.90
C CYS A 89 -2.00 -3.53 -7.74
N THR A 90 -2.19 -4.22 -6.63
CA THR A 90 -1.51 -5.45 -6.26
C THR A 90 -2.52 -6.59 -6.19
N ASP A 91 -3.18 -6.79 -5.04
CA ASP A 91 -4.03 -7.94 -4.79
C ASP A 91 -5.53 -7.65 -4.94
N THR A 92 -5.91 -6.43 -5.29
CA THR A 92 -7.31 -6.06 -5.59
C THR A 92 -7.78 -6.64 -6.93
N PHE A 93 -6.85 -6.84 -7.86
CA PHE A 93 -7.16 -7.38 -9.18
C PHE A 93 -6.19 -8.51 -9.54
N TRP A 94 -6.75 -9.69 -9.79
CA TRP A 94 -5.99 -10.85 -10.21
C TRP A 94 -6.44 -11.30 -11.60
N SER A 95 -5.47 -11.51 -12.49
CA SER A 95 -5.71 -12.18 -13.76
C SER A 95 -5.04 -13.54 -13.70
N TYR A 96 -5.85 -14.58 -13.63
CA TYR A 96 -5.41 -15.96 -13.71
C TYR A 96 -5.63 -16.49 -15.13
N PRO A 97 -4.72 -17.32 -15.66
CA PRO A 97 -4.97 -18.02 -16.91
C PRO A 97 -6.16 -18.97 -16.75
N ALA A 98 -6.85 -19.25 -17.86
CA ALA A 98 -8.02 -20.15 -17.86
C ALA A 98 -7.65 -21.61 -17.52
N GLU A 99 -6.40 -22.00 -17.75
CA GLU A 99 -5.85 -23.33 -17.46
C GLU A 99 -4.52 -23.17 -16.71
N GLY A 100 -4.30 -24.02 -15.70
CA GLY A 100 -3.13 -24.02 -14.81
C GLY A 100 -2.20 -25.20 -15.03
#